data_AF-A0A3D3UQD6-F1
#
_entry.id   AF-A0A3D3UQD6-F1
#
_cell.length_a   1.000
_cell.length_b   1.000
_cell.length_c   1.000
_cell.angle_alpha   90.00
_cell.angle_beta   90.00
_cell.angle_gamma   90.00
#
_symmetry.space_group_name_H-M   'P 1'
#
loop_
_entity.id
_entity.type
_entity.pdbx_description
1 polymer ?
#
loop_
_entity_poly.entity_id
_entity_poly.type
_entity_poly.pdbx_seq_one_letter_code
_entity_poly.pdbx_strand_id
1 'polypeptide(L)' 'PEKGYSPLHYAVWNEDVNTVKLLVDHGAQFNEKDPDGWTAFYNAVWQGSREIVDFLVSKGADISTFHM' A
#
# COMPACT_ATOMS: atom_id res chain seq x y z
N PRO A 1 13.36 -3.93 -15.13
CA PRO A 1 12.49 -4.58 -14.12
C PRO A 1 11.04 -4.50 -14.58
N GLU A 2 10.38 -5.65 -14.75
CA GLU A 2 8.92 -5.64 -14.89
C GLU A 2 8.33 -5.00 -13.64
N LYS A 3 7.54 -3.95 -13.82
CA LYS A 3 6.73 -3.40 -12.73
C LYS A 3 5.57 -4.36 -12.55
N GLY A 4 5.43 -4.92 -11.36
CA GLY A 4 4.36 -5.80 -10.98
C GLY A 4 3.77 -5.34 -9.65
N TYR A 5 2.58 -5.83 -9.33
CA TYR A 5 2.00 -5.61 -8.01
C TYR A 5 2.88 -6.28 -6.95
N SER A 6 3.32 -5.50 -5.96
CA SER A 6 4.05 -6.05 -4.81
C SER A 6 3.10 -6.87 -3.92
N PRO A 7 3.62 -7.76 -3.06
CA PRO A 7 2.79 -8.47 -2.08
C PRO A 7 1.94 -7.54 -1.22
N LEU A 8 2.44 -6.32 -0.93
CA LEU A 8 1.69 -5.32 -0.19
C LEU A 8 0.50 -4.78 -0.99
N HIS A 9 0.62 -4.57 -2.30
CA HIS A 9 -0.52 -4.18 -3.14
C HIS A 9 -1.63 -5.23 -3.11
N TYR A 10 -1.28 -6.52 -3.20
CA TYR A 10 -2.28 -7.59 -3.10
C TYR A 10 -2.92 -7.68 -1.72
N ALA A 11 -2.15 -7.53 -0.64
CA ALA A 11 -2.68 -7.52 0.72
C ALA A 11 -3.68 -6.36 0.92
N VAL A 12 -3.36 -5.17 0.41
CA VAL A 12 -4.26 -4.02 0.43
C VAL A 12 -5.49 -4.25 -0.44
N TRP A 13 -5.34 -4.84 -1.62
CA TRP A 13 -6.47 -5.10 -2.53
C TRP A 13 -7.46 -6.15 -1.99
N ASN A 14 -6.97 -7.05 -1.15
CA ASN A 14 -7.81 -8.01 -0.42
C ASN A 14 -8.36 -7.48 0.91
N GLU A 15 -8.07 -6.21 1.26
CA GLU A 15 -8.40 -5.58 2.55
C GLU A 15 -7.91 -6.39 3.78
N ASP A 16 -6.84 -7.20 3.61
CA ASP A 16 -6.29 -8.03 4.68
C ASP A 16 -5.32 -7.22 5.54
N VAL A 17 -5.90 -6.55 6.54
CA VAL A 17 -5.19 -5.70 7.49
C VAL A 17 -4.04 -6.44 8.19
N ASN A 18 -4.23 -7.71 8.57
CA ASN A 18 -3.22 -8.46 9.32
C ASN A 18 -1.99 -8.75 8.45
N THR A 19 -2.22 -9.14 7.20
CA THR A 19 -1.14 -9.36 6.25
C THR A 19 -0.46 -8.04 5.88
N VAL A 20 -1.20 -6.94 5.72
CA VAL A 20 -0.61 -5.60 5.51
C VAL A 20 0.34 -5.24 6.65
N LYS A 21 -0.12 -5.37 7.90
CA LYS A 21 0.71 -5.07 9.09
C LYS A 21 1.96 -5.94 9.13
N LEU A 22 1.80 -7.25 8.94
CA LEU A 22 2.89 -8.22 8.93
C LEU A 22 3.97 -7.86 7.89
N LEU A 23 3.56 -7.57 6.66
CA LEU A 23 4.47 -7.24 5.57
C LEU A 23 5.25 -5.95 5.85
N VAL A 24 4.57 -4.90 6.30
CA VAL A 24 5.20 -3.61 6.60
C VAL A 24 6.16 -3.73 7.79
N ASP A 25 5.79 -4.48 8.83
CA ASP A 25 6.67 -4.73 9.98
C ASP A 25 7.94 -5.55 9.60
N HIS A 26 7.87 -6.34 8.51
CA HIS A 26 9.02 -7.05 7.94
C HIS A 26 9.76 -6.27 6.84
N GLY A 27 9.47 -4.96 6.69
CA GLY A 27 10.21 -4.08 5.80
C GLY A 27 9.74 -4.06 4.35
N ALA A 28 8.49 -4.46 4.07
CA ALA A 28 7.90 -4.27 2.75
C ALA A 28 7.89 -2.78 2.37
N GLN A 29 8.36 -2.47 1.16
CA GLN A 29 8.35 -1.11 0.62
C GLN A 29 6.90 -0.71 0.29
N PHE A 30 6.44 0.40 0.88
CA PHE A 30 5.08 0.91 0.67
C PHE A 30 5.01 2.11 -0.29
N ASN A 31 6.17 2.63 -0.72
CA ASN A 31 6.28 3.71 -1.69
C ASN A 31 6.50 3.22 -3.14
N GLU A 32 6.55 1.90 -3.35
CA GLU A 32 6.63 1.32 -4.69
C GLU A 32 5.32 1.52 -5.43
N LYS A 33 5.42 1.79 -6.73
CA LYS A 33 4.28 1.91 -7.63
C LYS A 33 4.02 0.59 -8.35
N ASP A 34 2.75 0.20 -8.40
CA ASP A 34 2.26 -0.91 -9.21
C ASP A 34 2.27 -0.56 -10.72
N PRO A 35 1.83 -1.47 -11.61
CA PRO A 35 1.77 -1.22 -13.06
C PRO A 35 0.88 -0.03 -13.46
N ASP A 36 -0.13 0.30 -12.66
CA ASP A 36 -1.04 1.43 -12.88
C ASP A 36 -0.48 2.75 -12.34
N GLY A 37 0.71 2.70 -11.73
CA GLY A 37 1.39 3.85 -11.15
C GLY A 37 0.95 4.17 -9.72
N TRP A 38 0.16 3.30 -9.09
CA TRP A 38 -0.42 3.52 -7.77
C TRP A 38 0.43 2.90 -6.67
N THR A 39 0.42 3.53 -5.50
CA THR A 39 1.06 2.96 -4.31
C THR A 39 0.05 2.12 -3.54
N ALA A 40 0.54 1.24 -2.67
CA ALA A 40 -0.31 0.52 -1.73
C ALA A 40 -1.16 1.47 -0.86
N PHE A 41 -0.64 2.66 -0.54
CA PHE A 41 -1.39 3.71 0.14
C PHE A 41 -2.58 4.21 -0.70
N TYR A 42 -2.36 4.54 -1.97
CA TYR A 42 -3.43 4.97 -2.87
C TYR A 42 -4.53 3.90 -2.98
N ASN A 43 -4.16 2.62 -3.12
CA ASN A 43 -5.12 1.51 -3.22
C ASN A 43 -5.97 1.37 -1.95
N ALA A 44 -5.39 1.63 -0.77
CA ALA A 44 -6.13 1.62 0.50
C ALA A 44 -7.13 2.78 0.59
N VAL A 45 -6.72 3.97 0.14
CA VAL A 45 -7.60 5.15 0.07
C VAL A 45 -8.74 4.92 -0.92
N TRP A 46 -8.44 4.38 -2.11
CA TRP A 46 -9.45 4.11 -3.14
C TRP A 46 -10.51 3.11 -2.68
N GLN A 47 -10.12 2.10 -1.90
CA GLN A 47 -11.06 1.14 -1.29
C GLN A 47 -11.79 1.69 -0.07
N GLY A 48 -11.37 2.83 0.48
CA GLY A 48 -11.93 3.39 1.71
C GLY A 48 -11.54 2.63 2.98
N SER A 49 -10.46 1.84 2.94
CA SER A 49 -10.01 1.03 4.08
C SER A 49 -9.28 1.89 5.12
N ARG A 50 -10.05 2.54 5.98
CA ARG A 50 -9.54 3.50 6.98
C ARG A 50 -8.46 2.92 7.88
N GLU A 51 -8.59 1.66 8.31
CA GLU A 51 -7.60 1.03 9.18
C GLU A 51 -6.24 0.87 8.49
N ILE A 52 -6.23 0.44 7.23
CA ILE A 52 -5.00 0.32 6.44
C ILE A 52 -4.39 1.70 6.18
N VAL A 53 -5.22 2.71 5.87
CA VAL A 53 -4.78 4.10 5.68
C VAL A 53 -4.11 4.62 6.94
N ASP A 54 -4.77 4.54 8.08
CA ASP A 54 -4.24 5.03 9.37
C ASP A 54 -2.94 4.30 9.73
N PHE A 55 -2.87 2.99 9.48
CA PHE A 55 -1.65 2.21 9.71
C PHE A 55 -0.50 2.65 8.79
N LEU A 56 -0.70 2.75 7.48
CA LEU A 56 0.34 3.15 6.53
C LEU A 56 0.85 4.58 6.80
N VAL A 57 -0.05 5.51 7.15
CA VAL A 57 0.33 6.87 7.59
C VAL A 57 1.20 6.82 8.83
N SER A 58 0.86 5.98 9.82
CA SER A 58 1.66 5.82 11.04
C SER A 58 3.08 5.28 10.78
N LYS A 59 3.27 4.60 9.65
CA LYS A 59 4.57 4.06 9.19
C LYS A 59 5.34 5.02 8.29
N GLY A 60 4.78 6.20 8.00
CA GLY A 60 5.42 7.22 7.17
C GLY A 60 5.18 7.04 5.67
N ALA A 61 4.08 6.40 5.26
CA ALA A 61 3.68 6.38 3.87
C ALA A 61 3.51 7.79 3.31
N ASP A 62 3.99 8.00 2.08
CA ASP A 62 3.83 9.27 1.40
C ASP A 62 2.37 9.47 0.95
N ILE A 63 1.68 10.38 1.63
CA ILE A 63 0.28 10.72 1.38
C ILE A 63 0.08 11.55 0.11
N SER A 64 1.15 12.08 -0.47
CA SER A 64 1.10 12.95 -1.65
C SER A 64 1.21 12.20 -2.98
N THR A 65 1.22 10.86 -2.94
CA THR A 65 1.60 9.98 -4.06
C THR A 65 0.64 9.93 -5.26
N PHE A 66 -0.23 10.92 -5.44
CA PHE A 66 -0.98 11.10 -6.69
C PHE A 66 -0.05 11.55 -7.81
N HIS A 67 0.42 10.60 -8.61
CA HIS A 67 1.21 10.87 -9.81
C HIS A 67 0.63 10.03 -10.96
N MET A 68 -0.25 10.67 -11.73
CA MET A 68 -0.62 10.22 -13.09
C MET A 68 0.61 10.26 -14.01
#